data_AF-A0A962CAL7-F1
#
_entry.id   AF-A0A962CAL7-F1
#
_cell.length_a   1.000
_cell.length_b   1.000
_cell.length_c   1.000
_cell.angle_alpha   90.00
_cell.angle_beta   90.00
_cell.angle_gamma   90.00
#
_symmetry.space_group_name_H-M   'P 1'
#
loop_
_entity.id
_entity.type
_entity.pdbx_description
1 polymer ?
#
loop_
_entity_poly.entity_id
_entity_poly.type
_entity_poly.pdbx_seq_one_letter_code
_entity_poly.pdbx_strand_id
1 'polypeptide(L)'
;MLEWIAHHPAAAIFGMFVGFAVLEFLRGRFRSAQASSEDAPLEVSITLLFAALIYPGIVLVVGFLATHYTPGLAGSLAGLPTWAMIALLLVGDDLTQYAWHRASHSPLLWPLHRAHHSAPHMGIRVVYRNNF
;
A
#
# COMPACT_ATOMS: atom_id res chain seq x y z
N MET A 1 22.34 -6.90 -8.09
CA MET A 1 20.87 -7.07 -7.85
C MET A 1 20.39 -6.23 -6.68
N LEU A 2 20.92 -6.43 -5.47
CA LEU A 2 20.51 -5.66 -4.28
C LEU A 2 20.75 -4.15 -4.42
N GLU A 3 21.89 -3.75 -4.99
CA GLU A 3 22.21 -2.35 -5.28
C GLU A 3 21.21 -1.70 -6.25
N TRP A 4 20.81 -2.42 -7.30
CA TRP A 4 19.78 -1.93 -8.22
C TRP A 4 18.44 -1.71 -7.51
N ILE A 5 18.03 -2.64 -6.63
CA ILE A 5 16.80 -2.51 -5.83
C ILE A 5 16.88 -1.30 -4.91
N ALA A 6 18.03 -1.07 -4.27
CA ALA A 6 18.23 0.08 -3.39
C ALA A 6 18.08 1.43 -4.13
N HIS A 7 18.47 1.50 -5.41
CA HIS A 7 18.32 2.69 -6.23
C HIS A 7 16.97 2.77 -6.98
N HIS A 8 16.23 1.67 -7.09
CA HIS A 8 14.95 1.60 -7.81
C HIS A 8 13.86 0.88 -7.01
N PRO A 9 13.60 1.26 -5.73
CA PRO A 9 12.67 0.53 -4.87
C PRO A 9 11.24 0.51 -5.45
N ALA A 10 10.80 1.60 -6.07
CA ALA A 10 9.49 1.67 -6.72
C ALA A 10 9.34 0.65 -7.86
N ALA A 11 10.38 0.44 -8.67
CA ALA A 11 10.37 -0.54 -9.76
C ALA A 11 10.35 -1.97 -9.22
N ALA A 12 11.09 -2.24 -8.14
CA ALA A 12 11.07 -3.53 -7.46
C ALA A 12 9.68 -3.85 -6.88
N ILE A 13 9.07 -2.89 -6.19
CA ILE A 13 7.71 -3.02 -5.63
C ILE A 13 6.68 -3.22 -6.74
N PHE A 14 6.74 -2.42 -7.82
CA PHE A 14 5.86 -2.58 -8.97
C PHE A 14 5.98 -3.97 -9.61
N GLY A 15 7.20 -4.45 -9.82
CA GLY A 15 7.47 -5.79 -10.33
C GLY A 15 6.89 -6.89 -9.43
N MET A 16 6.97 -6.73 -8.11
CA MET A 16 6.35 -7.64 -7.15
C MET A 16 4.82 -7.68 -7.30
N PHE A 17 4.15 -6.53 -7.37
CA PHE A 17 2.69 -6.46 -7.57
C PHE A 17 2.27 -7.09 -8.91
N VAL A 18 2.98 -6.79 -9.99
CA VAL A 18 2.73 -7.40 -11.32
C VAL A 18 2.95 -8.91 -11.26
N GLY A 19 4.01 -9.37 -10.61
CA GLY A 19 4.30 -10.79 -10.43
C GLY A 19 3.16 -11.53 -9.73
N PHE A 20 2.68 -11.01 -8.59
CA PHE A 20 1.53 -11.60 -7.89
C PHE A 20 0.24 -11.55 -8.71
N ALA A 21 -0.03 -10.45 -9.41
CA ALA A 21 -1.20 -10.33 -10.29
C ALA A 21 -1.17 -11.37 -11.42
N VAL A 22 -0.02 -11.57 -12.07
CA VAL A 22 0.17 -12.60 -13.10
C VAL A 22 -0.01 -13.99 -12.51
N LEU A 23 0.57 -14.28 -11.34
CA LEU A 23 0.41 -15.58 -10.68
C LEU A 23 -1.06 -15.86 -10.33
N GLU A 24 -1.79 -14.87 -9.82
CA GLU A 24 -3.21 -14.97 -9.50
C GLU A 24 -4.06 -15.23 -10.76
N PHE A 25 -3.72 -14.57 -11.87
CA PHE A 25 -4.33 -14.79 -13.18
C PHE A 25 -4.05 -16.20 -13.73
N LEU A 26 -2.79 -16.62 -13.76
CA LEU A 26 -2.40 -17.95 -14.25
C LEU A 26 -3.01 -19.09 -13.42
N ARG A 27 -3.30 -18.85 -12.14
CA ARG A 27 -3.99 -19.78 -11.25
C ARG A 27 -5.53 -19.75 -11.38
N GLY A 28 -6.08 -18.90 -12.25
CA GLY A 28 -7.52 -18.73 -12.41
C GLY A 28 -8.22 -18.14 -11.19
N ARG A 29 -7.47 -17.45 -10.30
CA ARG A 29 -7.97 -16.89 -9.04
C ARG A 29 -8.24 -15.39 -9.09
N PHE A 30 -8.00 -14.77 -10.24
CA PHE A 30 -8.11 -13.32 -10.41
C PHE A 30 -9.53 -12.77 -10.23
N ARG A 31 -10.56 -13.63 -10.35
CA ARG A 31 -11.95 -13.29 -10.08
C ARG A 31 -12.58 -14.35 -9.18
N SER A 32 -13.42 -13.88 -8.25
CA SER A 32 -14.23 -14.72 -7.38
C SER A 32 -15.51 -15.18 -8.06
N ALA A 33 -15.99 -16.38 -7.73
CA ALA A 33 -17.33 -16.83 -8.11
C ALA A 33 -18.43 -16.01 -7.43
N GLN A 34 -18.12 -15.36 -6.30
CA GLN A 34 -19.03 -14.49 -5.57
C GLN A 34 -18.94 -13.02 -6.02
N ALA A 35 -18.12 -12.69 -7.02
CA ALA A 35 -17.98 -11.33 -7.50
C ALA A 35 -19.23 -10.85 -8.27
N SER A 36 -19.61 -9.60 -8.04
CA SER A 36 -20.67 -8.92 -8.77
C SER A 36 -20.12 -8.20 -10.01
N SER A 37 -21.01 -7.68 -10.85
CA SER A 37 -20.63 -6.80 -11.97
C SER A 37 -20.03 -5.47 -11.52
N GLU A 38 -20.24 -5.07 -10.27
CA GLU A 38 -19.76 -3.79 -9.71
C GLU A 38 -18.32 -3.89 -9.18
N ASP A 39 -17.85 -5.09 -8.83
CA ASP A 39 -16.52 -5.27 -8.23
C ASP A 39 -15.39 -4.86 -9.17
N ALA A 40 -15.45 -5.26 -10.45
CA ALA A 40 -14.39 -4.96 -11.41
C ALA A 40 -14.21 -3.44 -11.68
N PRO A 41 -15.25 -2.66 -12.02
CA PRO A 41 -15.09 -1.22 -12.21
C PRO A 41 -14.70 -0.51 -10.91
N LEU A 42 -15.19 -0.95 -9.75
CA LEU A 42 -14.80 -0.41 -8.44
C LEU A 42 -13.30 -0.64 -8.16
N GLU A 43 -12.83 -1.88 -8.33
CA GLU A 43 -11.42 -2.24 -8.12
C GLU A 43 -10.49 -1.47 -9.06
N VAL A 44 -10.86 -1.32 -10.34
CA VAL A 44 -10.09 -0.50 -11.30
C VAL A 44 -10.07 0.96 -10.88
N SER A 45 -11.22 1.54 -10.54
CA SER A 45 -11.33 2.95 -10.17
C SER A 45 -10.51 3.27 -8.91
N ILE A 46 -10.62 2.45 -7.87
CA ILE A 46 -9.86 2.64 -6.63
C ILE A 46 -8.36 2.42 -6.87
N THR A 47 -7.98 1.41 -7.65
CA THR A 47 -6.56 1.16 -7.96
C THR A 47 -5.95 2.34 -8.71
N LEU A 48 -6.66 2.89 -9.70
CA LEU A 48 -6.22 4.07 -10.45
C LEU A 48 -6.17 5.32 -9.57
N LEU A 49 -7.18 5.56 -8.74
CA LEU A 49 -7.20 6.67 -7.79
C LEU A 49 -6.00 6.58 -6.82
N PHE A 50 -5.73 5.38 -6.31
CA PHE A 50 -4.59 5.15 -5.43
C PHE A 50 -3.26 5.42 -6.15
N ALA A 51 -3.05 4.80 -7.31
CA ALA A 51 -1.79 4.88 -8.05
C ALA A 51 -1.51 6.27 -8.64
N ALA A 52 -2.55 6.95 -9.15
CA ALA A 52 -2.40 8.23 -9.84
C ALA A 52 -2.49 9.44 -8.91
N LEU A 53 -3.25 9.37 -7.82
CA LEU A 53 -3.51 10.52 -6.96
C LEU A 53 -3.02 10.33 -5.54
N ILE A 54 -3.48 9.28 -4.84
CA ILE A 54 -3.25 9.18 -3.40
C ILE A 54 -1.78 8.90 -3.08
N TYR A 55 -1.18 7.88 -3.71
CA TYR A 55 0.22 7.55 -3.45
C TYR A 55 1.17 8.69 -3.86
N PRO A 56 1.10 9.24 -5.09
CA PRO A 56 1.92 10.39 -5.45
C PRO A 56 1.66 11.61 -4.57
N GLY A 57 0.39 11.87 -4.23
CA GLY A 57 -0.01 12.98 -3.35
C GLY A 57 0.62 12.87 -1.97
N ILE A 58 0.59 11.68 -1.35
CA ILE A 58 1.26 11.43 -0.07
C ILE A 58 2.76 11.67 -0.19
N VAL A 59 3.42 11.12 -1.22
CA VAL A 59 4.88 11.30 -1.41
C VAL A 59 5.24 12.78 -1.58
N LEU A 60 4.47 13.53 -2.38
CA LEU A 60 4.70 14.96 -2.60
C LEU A 60 4.47 15.78 -1.33
N VAL A 61 3.36 15.55 -0.61
CA VAL A 61 3.02 16.28 0.61
C VAL A 61 4.03 15.97 1.72
N VAL A 62 4.33 14.69 1.97
CA VAL A 62 5.31 14.29 2.97
C VAL A 62 6.70 14.82 2.62
N GLY A 63 7.11 14.75 1.36
CA GLY A 63 8.37 15.31 0.89
C GLY A 63 8.45 16.83 1.10
N PHE A 64 7.41 17.56 0.73
CA PHE A 64 7.31 19.00 0.96
C PHE A 64 7.42 19.34 2.45
N LEU A 65 6.62 18.68 3.30
CA LEU A 65 6.64 18.93 4.74
C LEU A 65 8.01 18.60 5.36
N ALA A 66 8.62 17.48 4.98
CA ALA A 66 9.92 17.07 5.51
C ALA A 66 11.04 18.05 5.11
N THR A 67 11.07 18.47 3.84
CA THR A 67 12.08 19.42 3.37
C THR A 67 11.93 20.82 3.98
N HIS A 68 10.71 21.24 4.32
CA HIS A 68 10.47 22.56 4.88
C HIS A 68 10.59 22.61 6.42
N TYR A 69 10.08 21.61 7.12
CA TYR A 69 9.96 21.63 8.58
C TYR A 69 10.99 20.77 9.30
N THR A 70 11.51 19.71 8.67
CA THR A 70 12.49 18.79 9.28
C THR A 70 13.71 18.48 8.40
N PRO A 71 14.29 19.46 7.67
CA PRO A 71 15.39 19.19 6.73
C PRO A 71 16.63 18.57 7.41
N GLY A 72 16.86 18.90 8.69
CA GLY A 72 17.98 18.34 9.47
C GLY A 72 17.88 16.84 9.77
N LEU A 73 16.72 16.22 9.55
CA LEU A 73 16.54 14.76 9.72
C LEU A 73 16.88 13.97 8.45
N ALA A 74 17.13 14.64 7.32
CA ALA A 74 17.46 13.97 6.07
C ALA A 74 18.67 13.04 6.22
N GLY A 75 18.50 11.76 5.88
CA GLY A 75 19.56 10.76 5.98
C GLY A 75 19.94 10.32 7.40
N SER A 76 19.27 10.80 8.45
CA SER A 76 19.58 10.47 9.85
C SER A 76 19.55 8.98 10.19
N LEU A 77 18.81 8.18 9.42
CA LEU A 77 18.69 6.72 9.59
C LEU A 77 19.55 5.92 8.59
N ALA A 78 20.25 6.58 7.66
CA ALA A 78 20.97 5.91 6.57
C ALA A 78 22.15 5.05 7.05
N GLY A 79 22.72 5.38 8.20
CA GLY A 79 23.83 4.63 8.81
C GLY A 79 23.42 3.44 9.67
N LEU A 80 22.11 3.14 9.80
CA LEU A 80 21.65 2.02 10.61
C LEU A 80 22.10 0.68 9.99
N PRO A 81 22.47 -0.32 10.82
CA PRO A 81 22.67 -1.67 10.32
C PRO A 81 21.35 -2.25 9.79
N THR A 82 21.42 -3.14 8.81
CA THR A 82 20.24 -3.70 8.13
C THR A 82 19.21 -4.29 9.09
N TRP A 83 19.65 -4.97 10.17
CA TRP A 83 18.72 -5.55 11.15
C TRP A 83 17.91 -4.49 11.90
N ALA A 84 18.47 -3.30 12.14
CA ALA A 84 17.77 -2.20 12.79
C ALA A 84 16.76 -1.55 11.84
N MET A 85 17.10 -1.42 10.55
CA MET A 85 16.15 -0.99 9.52
C MET A 85 14.96 -1.97 9.40
N ILE A 86 15.22 -3.28 9.45
CA ILE A 86 14.17 -4.31 9.47
C ILE A 86 13.32 -4.20 10.74
N ALA A 87 13.93 -4.00 11.90
CA ALA A 87 13.17 -3.81 13.14
C ALA A 87 12.29 -2.55 13.09
N LEU A 88 12.79 -1.45 12.50
CA LEU A 88 12.00 -0.24 12.28
C LEU A 88 10.84 -0.47 11.32
N LEU A 89 11.02 -1.29 10.28
CA LEU A 89 9.91 -1.70 9.40
C LEU A 89 8.86 -2.50 10.21
N LEU A 90 9.28 -3.57 10.89
CA LEU A 90 8.36 -4.48 11.61
C LEU A 90 7.68 -3.86 12.85
N VAL A 91 8.27 -2.83 13.44
CA VAL A 91 7.70 -2.17 14.62
C VAL A 91 7.06 -0.85 14.21
N GLY A 92 7.78 0.01 13.49
CA GLY A 92 7.28 1.31 13.10
C GLY A 92 6.18 1.21 12.04
N ASP A 93 6.48 0.59 10.91
CA ASP A 93 5.53 0.52 9.78
C ASP A 93 4.35 -0.42 10.10
N ASP A 94 4.65 -1.67 10.45
CA ASP A 94 3.64 -2.71 10.70
C ASP A 94 2.70 -2.34 11.86
N LEU A 95 3.20 -1.84 13.00
CA LEU A 95 2.30 -1.46 14.10
C LEU A 95 1.49 -0.22 13.77
N THR A 96 2.02 0.72 12.98
CA THR A 96 1.26 1.89 12.52
C THR A 96 0.13 1.44 11.60
N GLN A 97 0.41 0.52 10.67
CA GLN A 97 -0.60 -0.06 9.78
C GLN A 97 -1.65 -0.85 10.57
N TYR A 98 -1.23 -1.66 11.55
CA TYR A 98 -2.13 -2.40 12.43
C TYR A 98 -3.02 -1.46 13.26
N ALA A 99 -2.45 -0.41 13.84
CA ALA A 99 -3.19 0.59 14.61
C ALA A 99 -4.19 1.33 13.72
N TRP A 100 -3.78 1.72 12.51
CA TRP A 100 -4.68 2.33 11.53
C TRP A 100 -5.84 1.41 11.17
N HIS A 101 -5.56 0.14 10.84
CA HIS A 101 -6.60 -0.85 10.55
C HIS A 101 -7.57 -0.98 11.73
N ARG A 102 -7.08 -1.09 12.98
CA ARG A 102 -7.95 -1.12 14.15
C ARG A 102 -8.79 0.15 14.31
N ALA A 103 -8.19 1.33 14.12
CA ALA A 103 -8.91 2.60 14.19
C ALA A 103 -9.99 2.68 13.11
N SER A 104 -9.71 2.15 11.92
CA SER A 104 -10.65 2.04 10.80
C SER A 104 -11.85 1.14 11.08
N HIS A 105 -11.81 0.29 12.11
CA HIS A 105 -12.98 -0.47 12.60
C HIS A 105 -13.82 0.29 13.64
N SER A 106 -13.52 1.57 13.89
CA SER A 106 -14.37 2.44 14.70
C SER A 106 -15.55 3.00 13.89
N PRO A 107 -16.68 3.37 14.51
CA PRO A 107 -17.84 3.92 13.80
C PRO A 107 -17.52 5.15 12.92
N LEU A 108 -16.57 5.98 13.36
CA LEU A 108 -16.16 7.19 12.62
C LEU A 108 -15.41 6.86 11.34
N LEU A 109 -14.49 5.88 11.40
CA LEU A 109 -13.57 5.58 10.30
C LEU A 109 -14.01 4.37 9.46
N TRP A 110 -14.98 3.59 9.94
CA TRP A 110 -15.55 2.45 9.22
C TRP A 110 -16.01 2.77 7.79
N PRO A 111 -16.64 3.93 7.51
CA PRO A 111 -17.00 4.29 6.14
C PRO A 111 -15.82 4.26 5.16
N LEU A 112 -14.59 4.56 5.61
CA LEU A 112 -13.37 4.52 4.79
C LEU A 112 -12.88 3.09 4.52
N HIS A 113 -13.18 2.15 5.42
CA HIS A 113 -12.61 0.80 5.40
C HIS A 113 -13.60 -0.29 4.98
N ARG A 114 -14.90 -0.01 5.00
CA ARG A 114 -15.94 -0.98 4.63
C ARG A 114 -15.78 -1.58 3.23
N ALA A 115 -15.22 -0.84 2.27
CA ALA A 115 -14.99 -1.36 0.91
C ALA A 115 -13.97 -2.49 0.89
N HIS A 116 -13.02 -2.49 1.82
CA HIS A 116 -12.06 -3.57 1.99
C HIS A 116 -12.76 -4.83 2.48
N HIS A 117 -13.64 -4.68 3.47
CA HIS A 117 -14.45 -5.78 4.03
C HIS A 117 -15.58 -6.26 3.13
N SER A 118 -15.96 -5.50 2.10
CA SER A 118 -16.97 -5.93 1.13
C SER A 118 -16.39 -6.78 -0.01
N ALA A 119 -15.09 -7.04 -0.02
CA ALA A 119 -14.46 -7.81 -1.09
C ALA A 119 -14.92 -9.29 -1.04
N PRO A 120 -15.39 -9.86 -2.16
CA PRO A 120 -15.90 -11.24 -2.20
C PRO A 120 -14.79 -12.32 -2.20
N HIS A 121 -13.53 -11.89 -2.25
CA HIS A 121 -12.33 -12.74 -2.20
C HIS A 121 -11.12 -11.90 -1.79
N MET A 122 -10.09 -12.55 -1.25
CA MET A 122 -8.80 -11.94 -0.95
C MET A 122 -7.85 -12.13 -2.13
N GLY A 123 -7.66 -11.07 -2.92
CA GLY A 123 -6.72 -11.01 -4.04
C GLY A 123 -5.81 -9.78 -3.97
N ILE A 124 -4.88 -9.65 -4.91
CA ILE A 124 -3.86 -8.57 -4.93
C ILE A 124 -4.47 -7.15 -4.91
N ARG A 125 -5.72 -7.00 -5.40
CA ARG A 125 -6.42 -5.73 -5.53
C ARG A 125 -7.11 -5.26 -4.24
N VAL A 126 -7.26 -6.14 -3.25
CA VAL A 126 -8.00 -5.85 -2.01
C VAL A 126 -7.22 -4.96 -1.05
N VAL A 127 -5.88 -4.99 -1.13
CA VAL A 127 -4.98 -4.22 -0.24
C VAL A 127 -5.31 -2.73 -0.22
N TYR A 128 -5.68 -2.16 -1.36
CA TYR A 128 -5.98 -0.73 -1.48
C TYR A 128 -7.46 -0.44 -1.74
N ARG A 129 -8.35 -1.44 -1.68
CA ARG A 129 -9.81 -1.29 -1.85
C ARG A 129 -10.41 -0.56 -0.64
N ASN A 130 -10.22 0.76 -0.56
CA ASN A 130 -10.76 1.62 0.49
C ASN A 130 -11.71 2.66 -0.11
N ASN A 131 -12.57 3.19 0.74
CA ASN A 131 -13.38 4.38 0.43
C ASN A 131 -12.61 5.63 0.84
N PHE A 132 -12.93 6.76 0.18
CA PHE A 132 -12.32 8.06 0.40
C PHE A 132 -13.39 9.12 0.61
#